data_AF-A0A6C0ASM8-F1
#
_entry.id   AF-A0A6C0ASM8-F1
#
_cell.length_a   1.000
_cell.length_b   1.000
_cell.length_c   1.000
_cell.angle_alpha   90.00
_cell.angle_beta   90.00
_cell.angle_gamma   90.00
#
_symmetry.space_group_name_H-M   'P 1'
#
loop_
_entity.id
_entity.type
_entity.pdbx_description
1 polymer ?
#
loop_
_entity_poly.entity_id
_entity_poly.type
_entity_poly.pdbx_seq_one_letter_code
_entity_poly.pdbx_strand_id
1 'polypeptide(L)'
;MFQTLFELGKTCALGFLLNEYIKRHYPDDYENFVVTASFKFFYFYSQTEIFIKQTTKYITEKYPTLILVIDDLKKFARCNQKNHCDIEFIKNSRVVKKVIKNQCLTLSDLANIDYDFLIYKDRSTLPNNIKIIRNLPNNKEDLKSLLENNAIYEYEKSNIKFILVEIIYQGKTYKLDLSNNKVNFYIKDNIFNYSFFLYYLRYYHEEYNILMLTMFNNIDIASLPIEITLKLIDQNVNSFYMDLNNDSDYLVIQKDDYIIEDKSNNKK
;
A
#
# COMPACT_ATOMS: atom_id res chain seq x y z
N MET A 1 -42.08 6.80 6.76
CA MET A 1 -40.71 6.98 6.23
C MET A 1 -40.54 8.28 5.44
N PHE A 2 -41.44 8.61 4.50
CA PHE A 2 -41.37 9.88 3.74
C PHE A 2 -41.60 11.12 4.62
N GLN A 3 -42.59 11.07 5.50
CA GLN A 3 -42.91 12.16 6.43
C GLN A 3 -41.79 12.42 7.46
N THR A 4 -41.14 11.37 7.95
CA THR A 4 -39.99 11.49 8.86
C THR A 4 -38.75 12.08 8.17
N LEU A 5 -38.53 11.75 6.89
CA LEU A 5 -37.46 12.36 6.09
C LEU A 5 -37.73 13.84 5.81
N PHE A 6 -38.99 14.20 5.57
CA PHE A 6 -39.40 15.58 5.33
C PHE A 6 -39.24 16.45 6.58
N GLU A 7 -39.65 15.97 7.76
CA GLU A 7 -39.46 16.68 9.02
C GLU A 7 -37.97 16.81 9.40
N LEU A 8 -37.15 15.78 9.12
CA LEU A 8 -35.70 15.87 9.25
C LEU A 8 -35.11 16.95 8.33
N GLY A 9 -35.57 17.00 7.07
CA GLY A 9 -35.16 18.02 6.09
C GLY A 9 -35.48 19.44 6.54
N LYS A 10 -36.68 19.68 7.07
CA LYS A 10 -37.06 20.98 7.66
C LYS A 10 -36.17 21.35 8.84
N THR A 11 -35.89 20.40 9.73
CA THR A 11 -35.06 20.62 10.92
C THR A 11 -33.63 20.99 10.53
N CYS A 12 -33.04 20.29 9.55
CA CYS A 12 -31.73 20.62 9.00
C CYS A 12 -31.70 22.00 8.32
N ALA A 13 -32.73 22.33 7.53
CA ALA A 13 -32.82 23.62 6.85
C ALA A 13 -32.96 24.78 7.84
N LEU A 14 -33.80 24.62 8.87
CA LEU A 14 -33.95 25.61 9.95
C LEU A 14 -32.66 25.76 10.76
N GLY A 15 -31.98 24.66 11.08
CA GLY A 15 -30.69 24.70 11.75
C GLY A 15 -29.64 25.45 10.92
N PHE A 16 -29.59 25.21 9.61
CA PHE A 16 -28.67 25.92 8.71
C PHE A 16 -28.97 27.42 8.63
N LEU A 17 -30.24 27.80 8.48
CA LEU A 17 -30.65 29.20 8.44
C LEU A 17 -30.41 29.93 9.77
N LEU A 18 -30.67 29.26 10.90
CA LEU A 18 -30.38 29.80 12.22
C LEU A 18 -28.87 30.00 12.43
N ASN A 19 -28.06 29.05 11.97
CA ASN A 19 -26.60 29.14 12.01
C ASN A 19 -26.07 30.32 11.20
N GLU A 20 -26.56 30.49 9.96
CA GLU A 20 -26.27 31.64 9.11
C GLU A 20 -26.69 32.96 9.75
N TYR A 21 -27.89 33.01 10.35
CA TYR A 21 -28.42 34.19 11.01
C TYR A 21 -27.54 34.63 12.19
N ILE A 22 -27.20 33.69 13.10
CA ILE A 22 -26.37 33.96 14.26
C ILE A 22 -24.97 34.42 13.81
N LYS A 23 -24.37 33.75 12.82
CA LYS A 23 -23.06 34.10 12.28
C LYS A 23 -23.01 35.52 11.70
N ARG A 24 -24.08 35.99 11.05
CA ARG A 24 -24.14 37.32 10.44
C ARG A 24 -24.40 38.43 11.45
N HIS A 25 -25.24 38.18 12.46
CA HIS A 25 -25.66 39.21 13.41
C HIS A 25 -24.78 39.28 14.67
N TYR A 26 -24.09 38.19 15.03
CA TYR A 26 -23.26 38.09 16.23
C TYR A 26 -21.94 37.36 15.92
N PRO A 27 -21.08 37.91 15.04
CA PRO A 27 -19.89 37.21 14.56
C PRO A 27 -18.91 36.85 15.68
N ASP A 28 -18.64 37.79 16.59
CA ASP A 28 -17.68 37.60 17.68
C ASP A 28 -18.17 36.57 18.72
N ASP A 29 -19.46 36.63 19.08
CA ASP A 29 -20.08 35.67 20.00
C ASP A 29 -20.21 34.27 19.38
N TYR A 30 -20.49 34.20 18.08
CA TYR A 30 -20.54 32.95 17.33
C TYR A 30 -19.16 32.28 17.25
N GLU A 31 -18.10 33.03 16.96
CA GLU A 31 -16.74 32.52 16.96
C GLU A 31 -16.34 32.00 18.34
N ASN A 32 -16.59 32.80 19.39
CA ASN A 32 -16.34 32.39 20.77
C ASN A 32 -17.13 31.13 21.16
N PHE A 33 -18.39 31.01 20.75
CA PHE A 33 -19.21 29.82 20.98
C PHE A 33 -18.64 28.58 20.28
N VAL A 34 -18.31 28.68 18.98
CA VAL A 34 -17.77 27.55 18.20
C VAL A 34 -16.43 27.10 18.77
N VAL A 35 -15.55 28.04 19.11
CA VAL A 35 -14.25 27.75 19.73
C VAL A 35 -14.46 27.06 21.08
N THR A 36 -15.33 27.60 21.94
CA THR A 36 -15.62 27.03 23.27
C THR A 36 -16.24 25.64 23.18
N ALA A 37 -17.20 25.45 22.27
CA ALA A 37 -17.85 24.16 22.03
C ALA A 37 -16.84 23.13 21.51
N SER A 38 -15.98 23.53 20.58
CA SER A 38 -14.91 22.67 20.04
C SER A 38 -13.91 22.27 21.13
N PHE A 39 -13.46 23.22 21.96
CA PHE A 39 -12.57 22.92 23.08
C PHE A 39 -13.20 21.98 24.09
N LYS A 40 -14.47 22.20 24.48
CA LYS A 40 -15.21 21.29 25.37
C LYS A 40 -15.40 19.91 24.75
N PHE A 41 -15.64 19.83 23.45
CA PHE A 41 -15.74 18.58 22.72
C PHE A 41 -14.42 17.81 22.71
N PHE A 42 -13.30 18.48 22.40
CA PHE A 42 -11.97 17.86 22.46
C PHE A 42 -11.63 17.39 23.88
N TYR A 43 -11.94 18.20 24.89
CA TYR A 43 -11.73 17.83 26.28
C TYR A 43 -12.57 16.60 26.68
N PHE A 44 -13.86 16.59 26.32
CA PHE A 44 -14.75 15.46 26.58
C PHE A 44 -14.27 14.20 25.86
N TYR A 45 -13.88 14.30 24.58
CA TYR A 45 -13.32 13.20 23.81
C TYR A 45 -12.07 12.63 24.50
N SER A 46 -11.13 13.49 24.90
CA SER A 46 -9.89 13.09 25.58
C SER A 46 -10.18 12.39 26.92
N GLN A 47 -11.09 12.92 27.73
CA GLN A 47 -11.51 12.27 28.98
C GLN A 47 -12.14 10.90 28.74
N THR A 48 -12.99 10.79 27.71
CA THR A 48 -13.63 9.53 27.33
C THR A 48 -12.58 8.52 26.85
N GLU A 49 -11.59 8.96 26.07
CA GLU A 49 -10.49 8.11 25.60
C GLU A 49 -9.64 7.59 26.76
N ILE A 50 -9.29 8.46 27.72
CA ILE A 50 -8.56 8.08 28.93
C ILE A 50 -9.37 7.08 29.76
N PHE A 51 -10.66 7.34 29.95
CA PHE A 51 -11.56 6.44 30.67
C PHE A 51 -11.64 5.06 30.00
N ILE A 52 -11.77 5.02 28.66
CA ILE A 52 -11.77 3.76 27.90
C ILE A 52 -10.43 3.04 28.06
N LYS A 53 -9.30 3.74 27.93
CA LYS A 53 -7.95 3.16 28.11
C LYS A 53 -7.75 2.58 29.52
N GLN A 54 -8.21 3.28 30.56
CA GLN A 54 -8.12 2.80 31.93
C GLN A 54 -9.04 1.60 32.19
N THR A 55 -10.28 1.67 31.69
CA THR A 55 -11.26 0.59 31.84
C THR A 55 -10.82 -0.66 31.09
N THR A 56 -10.33 -0.53 29.86
CA THR A 56 -9.77 -1.65 29.10
C THR A 56 -8.55 -2.25 29.78
N LYS A 57 -7.63 -1.43 30.33
CA LYS A 57 -6.50 -1.92 31.12
C LYS A 57 -6.97 -2.71 32.35
N TYR A 58 -7.90 -2.17 33.12
CA TYR A 58 -8.47 -2.85 34.30
C TYR A 58 -9.14 -4.18 33.94
N ILE A 59 -9.93 -4.22 32.87
CA ILE A 59 -10.59 -5.45 32.40
C ILE A 59 -9.55 -6.48 31.94
N THR A 60 -8.51 -6.04 31.23
CA THR A 60 -7.40 -6.89 30.75
C THR A 60 -6.65 -7.52 31.92
N GLU A 61 -6.39 -6.76 32.99
CA GLU A 61 -5.68 -7.23 34.18
C GLU A 61 -6.54 -8.17 35.05
N LYS A 62 -7.84 -7.90 35.17
CA LYS A 62 -8.75 -8.66 36.05
C LYS A 62 -9.36 -9.90 35.41
N TYR A 63 -9.54 -9.90 34.08
CA TYR A 63 -10.19 -10.98 33.33
C TYR A 63 -9.44 -11.26 32.02
N PRO A 64 -8.31 -11.97 32.05
CA PRO A 64 -7.45 -12.19 30.89
C PRO A 64 -8.14 -12.96 29.75
N THR A 65 -9.19 -13.73 30.04
CA THR A 65 -10.00 -14.43 29.01
C THR A 65 -10.82 -13.49 28.14
N LEU A 66 -11.18 -12.29 28.61
CA LEU A 66 -11.89 -11.28 27.82
C LEU A 66 -10.99 -10.60 26.78
N ILE A 67 -9.66 -10.74 26.88
CA ILE A 67 -8.71 -10.25 25.88
C ILE A 67 -8.99 -10.89 24.53
N LEU A 68 -9.28 -12.20 24.50
CA LEU A 68 -9.61 -12.93 23.28
C LEU A 68 -10.87 -12.37 22.61
N VAL A 69 -11.89 -12.02 23.42
CA VAL A 69 -13.14 -11.43 22.92
C VAL A 69 -12.92 -10.00 22.41
N ILE A 70 -12.11 -9.19 23.09
CA ILE A 70 -11.76 -7.83 22.65
C ILE A 70 -10.93 -7.88 21.35
N ASP A 71 -10.00 -8.82 21.23
CA ASP A 71 -9.20 -9.01 20.03
C ASP A 71 -10.04 -9.55 18.88
N ASP A 72 -11.00 -10.42 19.14
CA ASP A 72 -11.94 -10.90 18.13
C ASP A 72 -12.92 -9.79 17.69
N LEU A 73 -13.37 -8.91 18.60
CA LEU A 73 -14.15 -7.73 18.23
C LEU A 73 -13.32 -6.72 17.42
N LYS A 74 -12.05 -6.52 17.75
CA LYS A 74 -11.13 -5.71 16.94
C LYS A 74 -10.89 -6.33 15.56
N LYS A 75 -10.73 -7.65 15.47
CA LYS A 75 -10.67 -8.38 14.20
C LYS A 75 -11.96 -8.22 13.40
N PHE A 76 -13.12 -8.30 14.05
CA PHE A 76 -14.42 -8.13 13.41
C PHE A 76 -14.62 -6.69 12.89
N ALA A 77 -14.21 -5.69 13.67
CA ALA A 77 -14.19 -4.29 13.24
C ALA A 77 -13.22 -4.04 12.08
N ARG A 78 -12.10 -4.77 12.03
CA ARG A 78 -11.15 -4.77 10.91
C ARG A 78 -11.67 -5.52 9.67
N CYS A 79 -12.46 -6.58 9.83
CA CYS A 79 -13.07 -7.33 8.72
C CYS A 79 -14.01 -6.48 7.84
N ASN A 80 -14.56 -5.39 8.38
CA ASN A 80 -15.36 -4.43 7.60
C ASN A 80 -14.53 -3.35 6.87
N GLN A 81 -13.19 -3.40 6.93
CA GLN A 81 -12.35 -2.59 6.05
C GLN A 81 -12.43 -3.16 4.62
N LYS A 82 -13.21 -2.48 3.77
CA LYS A 82 -13.22 -2.49 2.29
C LYS A 82 -12.51 -3.67 1.63
N ASN A 83 -13.22 -4.45 0.82
CA ASN A 83 -12.70 -5.39 -0.18
C ASN A 83 -11.40 -4.91 -0.83
N HIS A 84 -10.29 -5.24 -0.21
CA HIS A 84 -8.98 -4.72 -0.54
C HIS A 84 -8.26 -5.86 -1.23
N CYS A 85 -7.92 -5.67 -2.50
CA CYS A 85 -7.24 -6.71 -3.26
C CYS A 85 -5.84 -6.93 -2.67
N ASP A 86 -5.55 -8.17 -2.30
CA ASP A 86 -4.28 -8.60 -1.71
C ASP A 86 -3.27 -8.99 -2.80
N ILE A 87 -3.78 -9.38 -3.97
CA ILE A 87 -2.99 -9.92 -5.08
C ILE A 87 -3.24 -9.07 -6.32
N GLU A 88 -2.15 -8.64 -6.96
CA GLU A 88 -2.18 -7.94 -8.25
C GLU A 88 -1.33 -8.73 -9.26
N PHE A 89 -1.91 -9.04 -10.41
CA PHE A 89 -1.23 -9.66 -11.55
C PHE A 89 -0.72 -8.56 -12.46
N ILE A 90 0.57 -8.59 -12.79
CA ILE A 90 1.23 -7.53 -13.55
C ILE A 90 1.72 -8.09 -14.89
N LYS A 91 1.34 -7.44 -15.99
CA LYS A 91 1.85 -7.71 -17.34
C LYS A 91 2.23 -6.41 -18.02
N ASN A 92 3.39 -6.35 -18.65
CA ASN A 92 3.96 -5.15 -19.28
C ASN A 92 3.90 -3.94 -18.33
N SER A 93 4.26 -4.16 -17.06
CA SER A 93 4.24 -3.14 -15.99
C SER A 93 2.84 -2.55 -15.68
N ARG A 94 1.76 -3.21 -16.10
CA ARG A 94 0.37 -2.81 -15.84
C ARG A 94 -0.35 -3.88 -15.03
N VAL A 95 -1.25 -3.45 -14.14
CA VAL A 95 -2.10 -4.38 -13.42
C VAL A 95 -3.17 -4.94 -14.38
N VAL A 96 -3.10 -6.23 -14.69
CA VAL A 96 -4.08 -6.91 -15.54
C VAL A 96 -5.25 -7.48 -14.75
N LYS A 97 -5.03 -7.88 -13.49
CA LYS A 97 -6.09 -8.40 -12.62
C LYS A 97 -5.78 -8.14 -11.16
N LYS A 98 -6.83 -7.89 -10.38
CA LYS A 98 -6.77 -7.71 -8.92
C LYS A 98 -7.70 -8.72 -8.26
N VAL A 99 -7.19 -9.40 -7.24
CA VAL A 99 -7.92 -10.49 -6.58
C VAL A 99 -7.73 -10.39 -5.07
N ILE A 100 -8.76 -10.73 -4.31
CA ILE A 100 -8.68 -10.92 -2.86
C ILE A 100 -8.17 -12.34 -2.61
N LYS A 101 -7.29 -12.55 -1.63
CA LYS A 101 -6.68 -13.87 -1.37
C LYS A 101 -7.70 -15.01 -1.36
N ASN A 102 -8.80 -14.85 -0.64
CA ASN A 102 -9.85 -15.86 -0.51
C ASN A 102 -10.56 -16.19 -1.83
N GLN A 103 -10.67 -15.22 -2.74
CA GLN A 103 -11.27 -15.42 -4.07
C GLN A 103 -10.29 -16.12 -5.03
N CYS A 104 -8.99 -15.98 -4.79
CA CYS A 104 -7.95 -16.59 -5.61
C CYS A 104 -8.05 -18.13 -5.57
N LEU A 105 -8.41 -18.70 -4.43
CA LEU A 105 -8.51 -20.15 -4.25
C LEU A 105 -9.68 -20.78 -5.03
N THR A 106 -10.72 -19.99 -5.31
CA THR A 106 -11.97 -20.43 -5.95
C THR A 106 -12.05 -20.09 -7.43
N LEU A 107 -11.15 -19.23 -7.93
CA LEU A 107 -11.21 -18.72 -9.31
C LEU A 107 -10.71 -19.77 -10.30
N SER A 108 -11.62 -20.31 -11.11
CA SER A 108 -11.30 -21.22 -12.21
C SER A 108 -10.32 -20.64 -13.22
N ASP A 109 -10.40 -19.32 -13.41
CA ASP A 109 -9.80 -18.59 -14.53
C ASP A 109 -8.39 -18.06 -14.26
N LEU A 110 -7.79 -18.38 -13.11
CA LEU A 110 -6.43 -17.95 -12.76
C LEU A 110 -5.35 -18.54 -13.67
N ALA A 111 -5.57 -19.75 -14.16
CA ALA A 111 -4.63 -20.45 -15.03
C ALA A 111 -4.44 -19.78 -16.41
N ASN A 112 -5.37 -18.90 -16.81
CA ASN A 112 -5.37 -18.28 -18.14
C ASN A 112 -4.95 -16.80 -18.11
N ILE A 113 -4.56 -16.28 -16.94
CA ILE A 113 -4.06 -14.91 -16.85
C ILE A 113 -2.61 -14.94 -17.30
N ASP A 114 -2.31 -14.18 -18.32
CA ASP A 114 -0.95 -13.92 -18.76
C ASP A 114 -0.38 -12.74 -17.93
N TYR A 115 0.77 -12.94 -17.29
CA TYR A 115 1.43 -11.97 -16.43
C TYR A 115 2.95 -12.25 -16.35
N ASP A 116 3.72 -11.19 -16.13
CA ASP A 116 5.18 -11.27 -15.96
C ASP A 116 5.56 -11.58 -14.51
N PHE A 117 4.79 -11.01 -13.56
CA PHE A 117 4.95 -11.26 -12.13
C PHE A 117 3.66 -10.92 -11.38
N LEU A 118 3.56 -11.41 -10.14
CA LEU A 118 2.50 -11.02 -9.22
C LEU A 118 3.05 -10.28 -8.02
N ILE A 119 2.17 -9.48 -7.43
CA ILE A 119 2.43 -8.76 -6.19
C ILE A 119 1.43 -9.22 -5.15
N TYR A 120 1.95 -9.60 -3.99
CA TYR A 120 1.18 -9.85 -2.79
C TYR A 120 1.40 -8.72 -1.78
N LYS A 121 0.31 -8.19 -1.23
CA LYS A 121 0.32 -7.09 -0.26
C LYS A 121 -0.21 -7.59 1.08
N ASP A 122 0.67 -7.75 2.06
CA ASP A 122 0.25 -8.01 3.43
C ASP A 122 -0.16 -6.70 4.12
N ARG A 123 -1.47 -6.52 4.26
CA ARG A 123 -2.08 -5.35 4.90
C ARG A 123 -2.30 -5.51 6.40
N SER A 124 -1.97 -6.67 6.96
CA SER A 124 -2.09 -6.91 8.40
C SER A 124 -1.02 -6.16 9.21
N THR A 125 0.07 -5.77 8.55
CA THR A 125 1.18 -5.01 9.14
C THR A 125 1.26 -3.60 8.58
N LEU A 126 1.72 -2.64 9.38
CA LEU A 126 2.16 -1.33 8.92
C LEU A 126 3.69 -1.21 9.10
N PRO A 127 4.45 -0.83 8.06
CA PRO A 127 4.01 -0.65 6.66
C PRO A 127 3.58 -1.98 6.00
N ASN A 128 2.82 -1.89 4.90
CA ASN A 128 2.36 -3.08 4.17
C ASN A 128 3.57 -3.80 3.57
N ASN A 129 3.82 -5.05 3.94
CA ASN A 129 4.91 -5.83 3.36
C ASN A 129 4.50 -6.33 1.97
N ILE A 130 5.35 -6.10 0.96
CA ILE A 130 5.04 -6.43 -0.42
C ILE A 130 5.99 -7.50 -0.93
N LYS A 131 5.44 -8.67 -1.26
CA LYS A 131 6.19 -9.79 -1.85
C LYS A 131 5.94 -9.85 -3.36
N ILE A 132 7.02 -10.00 -4.13
CA ILE A 132 6.99 -10.17 -5.59
C ILE A 132 7.28 -11.63 -5.91
N ILE A 133 6.48 -12.23 -6.80
CA ILE A 133 6.66 -13.61 -7.25
C ILE A 133 6.73 -13.62 -8.78
N ARG A 134 7.85 -14.10 -9.32
CA ARG A 134 8.15 -14.10 -10.77
C ARG A 134 7.98 -15.45 -11.47
N ASN A 135 8.16 -16.54 -10.72
CA ASN A 135 8.07 -17.88 -11.26
C ASN A 135 6.91 -18.59 -10.59
N LEU A 136 5.70 -18.25 -11.01
CA LEU A 136 4.58 -19.13 -10.72
C LEU A 136 4.65 -20.30 -11.69
N PRO A 137 4.38 -21.53 -11.23
CA PRO A 137 4.38 -22.66 -12.13
C PRO A 137 3.24 -22.50 -13.13
N ASN A 138 3.47 -22.93 -14.37
CA ASN A 138 2.47 -22.91 -15.44
C ASN A 138 1.21 -23.74 -15.10
N ASN A 139 1.25 -24.54 -14.04
CA ASN A 139 0.13 -25.33 -13.57
C ASN A 139 -0.64 -24.62 -12.44
N LYS A 140 -1.97 -24.57 -12.61
CA LYS A 140 -2.94 -24.04 -11.65
C LYS A 140 -2.80 -24.65 -10.26
N GLU A 141 -2.48 -25.93 -10.16
CA GLU A 141 -2.37 -26.63 -8.87
C GLU A 141 -1.20 -26.13 -8.02
N ASP A 142 -0.10 -25.71 -8.63
CA ASP A 142 1.03 -25.19 -7.87
C ASP A 142 0.83 -23.73 -7.46
N LEU A 143 0.14 -22.94 -8.30
CA LEU A 143 -0.35 -21.63 -7.88
C LEU A 143 -1.29 -21.79 -6.68
N LYS A 144 -2.23 -22.74 -6.78
CA LYS A 144 -3.17 -23.02 -5.71
C LYS A 144 -2.44 -23.46 -4.45
N SER A 145 -1.48 -24.39 -4.52
CA SER A 145 -0.72 -24.86 -3.35
C SER A 145 0.14 -23.77 -2.72
N LEU A 146 0.78 -22.91 -3.53
CA LEU A 146 1.52 -21.75 -3.06
C LEU A 146 0.59 -20.78 -2.31
N LEU A 147 -0.66 -20.65 -2.76
CA LEU A 147 -1.65 -19.78 -2.15
C LEU A 147 -2.46 -20.41 -0.98
N GLU A 148 -2.67 -21.73 -0.98
CA GLU A 148 -3.46 -22.50 0.00
C GLU A 148 -2.67 -22.83 1.26
N ASN A 149 -1.38 -23.19 1.12
CA ASN A 149 -0.56 -23.64 2.27
C ASN A 149 -0.25 -22.52 3.27
N ASN A 150 -0.58 -21.28 2.93
CA ASN A 150 -0.19 -20.10 3.67
C ASN A 150 -1.44 -19.39 4.18
N ALA A 151 -2.00 -19.78 5.33
CA ALA A 151 -3.01 -18.96 6.03
C ALA A 151 -2.47 -17.53 6.29
N ILE A 152 -1.16 -17.47 6.57
CA ILE A 152 -0.28 -16.31 6.55
C ILE A 152 0.78 -16.66 5.51
N TYR A 153 1.03 -15.84 4.49
CA TYR A 153 2.21 -16.11 3.65
C TYR A 153 3.43 -15.84 4.50
N GLU A 154 4.18 -16.89 4.80
CA GLU A 154 5.46 -16.73 5.46
C GLU A 154 6.40 -16.03 4.49
N TYR A 155 6.68 -14.77 4.79
CA TYR A 155 7.74 -14.01 4.17
C TYR A 155 8.74 -13.62 5.24
N GLU A 156 10.02 -13.65 4.87
CA GLU A 156 11.09 -13.19 5.73
C GLU A 156 11.40 -11.74 5.37
N LYS A 157 11.42 -10.85 6.37
CA LYS A 157 11.85 -9.46 6.17
C LYS A 157 13.37 -9.44 5.98
N SER A 158 13.84 -8.54 5.12
CA SER A 158 15.25 -8.22 5.06
C SER A 158 15.64 -7.29 6.22
N ASN A 159 16.87 -7.44 6.68
CA ASN A 159 17.55 -6.59 7.64
C ASN A 159 18.27 -5.41 6.97
N ILE A 160 18.26 -5.34 5.64
CA ILE A 160 18.74 -4.18 4.89
C ILE A 160 17.98 -2.95 5.35
N LYS A 161 18.72 -1.96 5.86
CA LYS A 161 18.14 -0.72 6.37
C LYS A 161 17.86 0.28 5.25
N PHE A 162 18.67 0.25 4.20
CA PHE A 162 18.64 1.26 3.16
C PHE A 162 19.31 0.80 1.87
N ILE A 163 18.61 1.00 0.76
CA ILE A 163 19.15 1.04 -0.61
C ILE A 163 18.59 2.31 -1.24
N LEU A 164 19.45 3.26 -1.60
CA LEU A 164 19.01 4.38 -2.43
C LEU A 164 18.90 3.89 -3.86
N VAL A 165 17.71 4.00 -4.44
CA VAL A 165 17.51 3.73 -5.86
C VAL A 165 17.27 5.06 -6.56
N GLU A 166 18.16 5.44 -7.46
CA GLU A 166 18.02 6.63 -8.30
C GLU A 166 17.73 6.18 -9.74
N ILE A 167 16.66 6.71 -10.31
CA ILE A 167 16.32 6.57 -11.73
C ILE A 167 16.72 7.86 -12.44
N ILE A 168 17.58 7.76 -13.44
CA ILE A 168 17.99 8.91 -14.25
C ILE A 168 17.27 8.85 -15.59
N TYR A 169 16.54 9.93 -15.93
CA TYR A 169 15.81 10.08 -17.19
C TYR A 169 15.92 11.52 -17.71
N GLN A 170 16.42 11.68 -18.94
CA GLN A 170 16.61 12.99 -19.59
C GLN A 170 17.34 14.00 -18.70
N GLY A 171 18.38 13.54 -17.97
CA GLY A 171 19.15 14.36 -17.03
C GLY A 171 18.44 14.70 -15.71
N LYS A 172 17.20 14.24 -15.50
CA LYS A 172 16.50 14.32 -14.21
C LYS A 172 16.73 13.06 -13.40
N THR A 173 16.94 13.21 -12.10
CA THR A 173 17.15 12.10 -11.17
C THR A 173 15.93 11.97 -10.26
N TYR A 174 15.35 10.77 -10.21
CA TYR A 174 14.20 10.42 -9.38
C TYR A 174 14.65 9.42 -8.31
N LYS A 175 14.38 9.73 -7.04
CA LYS A 175 14.75 8.87 -5.92
C LYS A 175 13.56 7.99 -5.55
N LEU A 176 13.74 6.68 -5.57
CA LEU A 176 12.72 5.73 -5.17
C LEU A 176 12.96 5.28 -3.73
N ASP A 177 11.90 5.34 -2.93
CA ASP A 177 11.90 4.84 -1.57
C ASP A 177 11.17 3.49 -1.48
N LEU A 178 11.93 2.40 -1.63
CA LEU A 178 11.42 1.04 -1.59
C LEU A 178 10.88 0.61 -0.21
N SER A 179 11.06 1.42 0.85
CA SER A 179 10.47 1.14 2.16
C SER A 179 10.15 2.42 2.92
N ASN A 180 8.85 2.74 2.98
CA ASN A 180 8.32 3.88 3.71
C ASN A 180 7.23 3.47 4.71
N ASN A 181 6.52 4.44 5.27
CA ASN A 181 5.42 4.22 6.23
C ASN A 181 4.17 3.53 5.63
N LYS A 182 4.02 3.52 4.30
CA LYS A 182 2.89 2.90 3.59
C LYS A 182 3.24 1.49 3.09
N VAL A 183 4.46 1.28 2.61
CA VAL A 183 4.89 0.03 1.95
C VAL A 183 6.32 -0.33 2.28
N ASN A 184 6.59 -1.63 2.32
CA ASN A 184 7.93 -2.18 2.50
C ASN A 184 8.19 -3.27 1.45
N PHE A 185 9.11 -3.01 0.53
CA PHE A 185 9.59 -3.97 -0.47
C PHE A 185 10.86 -4.72 -0.04
N TYR A 186 11.46 -4.41 1.13
CA TYR A 186 12.61 -5.13 1.68
C TYR A 186 12.18 -6.48 2.28
N ILE A 187 11.69 -7.35 1.40
CA ILE A 187 11.30 -8.72 1.70
C ILE A 187 12.32 -9.63 1.01
N LYS A 188 12.85 -10.61 1.74
CA LYS A 188 13.80 -11.58 1.23
C LYS A 188 13.26 -12.25 -0.02
N ASP A 189 14.14 -12.47 -1.00
CA ASP A 189 13.90 -13.02 -2.33
C ASP A 189 12.96 -12.17 -3.20
N ASN A 190 12.73 -10.90 -2.86
CA ASN A 190 12.15 -9.98 -3.82
C ASN A 190 13.16 -9.69 -4.92
N ILE A 191 12.69 -9.75 -6.16
CA ILE A 191 13.49 -9.48 -7.34
C ILE A 191 12.98 -8.21 -8.00
N PHE A 192 13.87 -7.24 -8.19
CA PHE A 192 13.61 -5.99 -8.86
C PHE A 192 14.33 -5.99 -10.22
N ASN A 193 13.55 -5.85 -11.30
CA ASN A 193 14.05 -5.68 -12.67
C ASN A 193 13.39 -4.44 -13.27
N TYR A 194 13.65 -4.21 -14.55
CA TYR A 194 12.99 -3.18 -15.33
C TYR A 194 11.46 -3.12 -15.16
N SER A 195 10.76 -4.24 -15.39
CA SER A 195 9.30 -4.31 -15.26
C SER A 195 8.79 -3.91 -13.87
N PHE A 196 9.53 -4.27 -12.82
CA PHE A 196 9.22 -3.83 -11.46
C PHE A 196 9.40 -2.33 -11.27
N PHE A 197 10.51 -1.74 -11.70
CA PHE A 197 10.76 -0.31 -11.50
C PHE A 197 9.77 0.56 -12.27
N LEU A 198 9.38 0.14 -13.47
CA LEU A 198 8.29 0.78 -14.22
C LEU A 198 6.95 0.69 -13.49
N TYR A 199 6.62 -0.49 -12.95
CA TYR A 199 5.44 -0.66 -12.12
C TYR A 199 5.49 0.26 -10.88
N TYR A 200 6.63 0.30 -10.19
CA TYR A 200 6.83 1.09 -8.99
C TYR A 200 6.60 2.59 -9.26
N LEU A 201 7.23 3.11 -10.31
CA LEU A 201 7.05 4.50 -10.74
C LEU A 201 5.58 4.82 -11.04
N ARG A 202 4.87 3.92 -11.73
CA ARG A 202 3.48 4.11 -12.11
C ARG A 202 2.52 4.18 -10.91
N TYR A 203 2.75 3.38 -9.86
CA TYR A 203 1.76 3.18 -8.80
C TYR A 203 2.16 3.73 -7.43
N TYR A 204 3.44 3.95 -7.16
CA TYR A 204 3.95 4.31 -5.83
C TYR A 204 4.66 5.67 -5.77
N HIS A 205 5.11 6.23 -6.89
CA HIS A 205 5.76 7.53 -6.90
C HIS A 205 4.75 8.66 -7.19
N GLU A 206 4.43 9.47 -6.18
CA GLU A 206 3.36 10.48 -6.23
C GLU A 206 3.59 11.53 -7.34
N GLU A 207 4.83 12.01 -7.53
CA GLU A 207 5.16 12.98 -8.60
C GLU A 207 5.12 12.36 -10.01
N TYR A 208 5.31 11.05 -10.10
CA TYR A 208 5.39 10.35 -11.40
C TYR A 208 4.00 9.97 -11.92
N ASN A 209 3.00 9.85 -11.05
CA ASN A 209 1.61 9.63 -11.48
C ASN A 209 1.11 10.80 -12.36
N ILE A 210 1.54 12.04 -12.07
CA ILE A 210 1.17 13.26 -12.80
C ILE A 210 1.94 13.39 -14.13
N LEU A 211 3.25 13.10 -14.13
CA LEU A 211 4.07 13.02 -15.36
C LEU A 211 3.63 11.86 -16.27
N MET A 212 3.22 10.72 -15.71
CA MET A 212 2.74 9.56 -16.45
C MET A 212 1.40 9.79 -17.15
N LEU A 213 0.45 10.42 -16.45
CA LEU A 213 -0.87 10.77 -17.00
C LEU A 213 -0.80 11.77 -18.15
N THR A 214 0.26 12.60 -18.20
CA THR A 214 0.46 13.60 -19.25
C THR A 214 1.34 13.10 -20.41
N MET A 215 2.29 12.20 -20.17
CA MET A 215 3.24 11.72 -21.19
C MET A 215 2.91 10.33 -21.81
N PHE A 216 2.12 9.46 -21.16
CA PHE A 216 2.09 8.02 -21.47
C PHE A 216 0.70 7.41 -21.72
N ASN A 217 -0.33 8.23 -21.99
CA ASN A 217 -1.68 7.70 -22.17
C ASN A 217 -1.87 6.78 -23.39
N ASN A 218 -0.95 6.75 -24.36
CA ASN A 218 -1.12 5.91 -25.57
C ASN A 218 0.17 5.27 -26.14
N ILE A 219 1.33 5.40 -25.48
CA ILE A 219 2.59 4.82 -25.98
C ILE A 219 2.92 3.57 -25.15
N ASP A 220 3.19 2.48 -25.85
CA ASP A 220 3.68 1.24 -25.24
C ASP A 220 5.06 1.51 -24.64
N ILE A 221 5.23 1.35 -23.34
CA ILE A 221 6.49 1.72 -22.65
C ILE A 221 7.67 0.89 -23.20
N ALA A 222 7.38 -0.29 -23.73
CA ALA A 222 8.34 -1.18 -24.38
C ALA A 222 8.92 -0.63 -25.70
N SER A 223 8.33 0.41 -26.31
CA SER A 223 8.78 0.96 -27.61
C SER A 223 9.54 2.28 -27.50
N LEU A 224 9.76 2.79 -26.28
CA LEU A 224 10.48 4.04 -26.09
C LEU A 224 12.00 3.78 -26.08
N PRO A 225 12.80 4.50 -26.90
CA PRO A 225 14.25 4.41 -26.88
C PRO A 225 14.76 5.19 -25.66
N ILE A 226 14.78 4.56 -24.48
CA ILE A 226 15.10 5.28 -23.23
C ILE A 226 16.26 4.60 -22.52
N GLU A 227 17.39 5.28 -22.43
CA GLU A 227 18.41 4.99 -21.42
C GLU A 227 17.86 5.36 -20.04
N ILE A 228 17.25 4.38 -19.36
CA ILE A 228 16.96 4.50 -17.93
C ILE A 228 18.12 3.87 -17.19
N THR A 229 18.92 4.71 -16.53
CA THR A 229 20.00 4.22 -15.67
C THR A 229 19.48 4.12 -14.24
N LEU A 230 19.59 2.92 -13.67
CA LEU A 230 19.35 2.69 -12.26
C LEU A 230 20.67 2.82 -11.52
N LYS A 231 20.77 3.76 -10.58
CA LYS A 231 21.89 3.86 -9.67
C LYS A 231 21.47 3.39 -8.28
N LEU A 232 22.14 2.37 -7.79
CA LEU A 232 21.95 1.83 -6.44
C LEU A 232 23.06 2.36 -5.54
N ILE A 233 22.72 2.93 -4.39
CA ILE A 233 23.69 3.27 -3.34
C ILE A 233 23.35 2.45 -2.10
N ASP A 234 24.25 1.57 -1.69
CA ASP A 234 24.06 0.72 -0.51
C ASP A 234 24.40 1.44 0.81
N GLN A 235 24.22 0.72 1.91
CA GLN A 235 24.58 1.17 3.26
C GLN A 235 26.09 1.45 3.44
N ASN A 236 26.93 0.97 2.52
CA ASN A 236 28.39 1.17 2.50
C ASN A 236 28.81 2.22 1.45
N VAL A 237 27.85 2.92 0.82
CA VAL A 237 28.08 3.96 -0.22
C VAL A 237 28.64 3.40 -1.54
N ASN A 238 28.57 2.09 -1.76
CA ASN A 238 28.92 1.51 -3.06
C ASN A 238 27.85 1.87 -4.09
N SER A 239 28.27 2.35 -5.26
CA SER A 239 27.36 2.67 -6.36
C SER A 239 27.40 1.60 -7.45
N PHE A 240 26.25 1.07 -7.82
CA PHE A 240 26.10 0.20 -9.00
C PHE A 240 25.17 0.84 -10.03
N TYR A 241 25.46 0.60 -11.31
CA TYR A 241 24.67 1.07 -12.44
C TYR A 241 24.07 -0.12 -13.18
N MET A 242 22.73 -0.18 -13.25
CA MET A 242 22.03 -1.15 -14.07
C MET A 242 21.49 -0.45 -15.32
N ASP A 243 21.80 -1.00 -16.50
CA ASP A 243 21.12 -0.59 -17.73
C ASP A 243 19.79 -1.33 -17.81
N LEU A 244 18.70 -0.59 -17.60
CA LEU A 244 17.37 -1.16 -17.58
C LEU A 244 16.83 -1.52 -18.97
N ASN A 245 17.59 -1.25 -20.04
CA ASN A 245 17.25 -1.74 -21.39
C ASN A 245 17.45 -3.25 -21.55
N ASN A 246 18.10 -3.90 -20.59
CA ASN A 246 18.35 -5.33 -20.62
C ASN A 246 17.51 -6.02 -19.54
N ASP A 247 16.47 -6.75 -19.95
CA ASP A 247 15.60 -7.55 -19.05
C ASP A 247 16.37 -8.64 -18.29
N SER A 248 17.64 -8.87 -18.64
CA SER A 248 18.49 -9.87 -18.01
C SER A 248 18.99 -9.48 -16.63
N ASP A 249 18.98 -8.19 -16.31
CA ASP A 249 19.59 -7.68 -15.08
C ASP A 249 18.55 -7.51 -13.98
N TYR A 250 18.91 -7.93 -12.78
CA TYR A 250 18.02 -7.81 -11.62
C TYR A 250 18.75 -7.73 -10.29
N LEU A 251 18.06 -7.09 -9.35
CA LEU A 251 18.44 -6.94 -7.95
C LEU A 251 17.61 -7.91 -7.12
N VAL A 252 18.25 -8.85 -6.41
CA VAL A 252 17.61 -9.78 -5.48
C VAL A 252 17.87 -9.31 -4.06
N ILE A 253 16.82 -9.09 -3.28
CA ILE A 253 16.94 -8.78 -1.85
C ILE A 253 17.21 -10.07 -1.07
N GLN A 254 18.29 -10.11 -0.30
CA GLN A 254 18.57 -11.18 0.65
C GLN A 254 18.20 -10.76 2.07
N LYS A 255 18.36 -11.68 3.02
CA LYS A 255 18.10 -11.40 4.43
C LYS A 255 18.96 -10.26 4.94
N ASP A 256 20.26 -10.30 4.69
CA ASP A 256 21.22 -9.35 5.27
C ASP A 256 21.97 -8.52 4.21
N ASP A 257 21.70 -8.78 2.93
CA ASP A 257 22.41 -8.16 1.79
C ASP A 257 21.53 -8.14 0.54
N TYR A 258 22.07 -7.78 -0.62
CA TYR A 258 21.44 -7.92 -1.92
C TYR A 258 22.40 -8.50 -2.94
N ILE A 259 21.86 -9.14 -3.98
CA ILE A 259 22.62 -9.68 -5.10
C ILE A 259 22.22 -8.93 -6.35
N ILE A 260 23.20 -8.53 -7.15
CA ILE A 260 22.98 -8.02 -8.49
C ILE A 260 23.46 -9.10 -9.45
N GLU A 261 22.53 -9.64 -10.24
CA GLU A 261 22.87 -10.55 -11.32
C GLU A 261 22.83 -9.79 -12.64
N ASP A 262 24.00 -9.65 -13.26
CA ASP A 262 24.19 -9.15 -14.61
C ASP A 262 24.46 -10.35 -15.53
N LYS A 263 23.48 -10.69 -16.34
CA LYS A 263 23.60 -11.82 -17.29
C LYS A 263 24.31 -11.43 -18.58
N SER A 264 24.59 -10.14 -18.82
CA SER A 264 25.33 -9.69 -20.00
C SER A 264 26.82 -10.08 -19.94
N ASN A 265 27.37 -10.30 -18.74
CA ASN A 265 28.77 -10.69 -18.53
C ASN A 265 29.05 -12.21 -18.56
N ASN A 266 28.03 -13.06 -18.66
CA ASN A 266 28.19 -14.53 -18.78
C ASN A 266 28.33 -15.05 -20.23
N LYS A 267 28.57 -14.14 -21.19
CA LYS A 267 29.08 -14.47 -22.53
C LYS A 267 30.55 -14.04 -22.63
N LYS A 268 31.46 -14.80 -22.00
CA LYS A 268 32.87 -14.84 -22.37
C LYS A 268 33.30 -16.29 -22.52
#